data_AF-A0A1G7WEH4-F1
#
_entry.id   AF-A0A1G7WEH4-F1
#
_cell.length_a   1.000
_cell.length_b   1.000
_cell.length_c   1.000
_cell.angle_alpha   90.00
_cell.angle_beta   90.00
_cell.angle_gamma   90.00
#
_symmetry.space_group_name_H-M   'P 1'
#
loop_
_entity.id
_entity.type
_entity.pdbx_description
1 polymer ?
#
loop_
_entity_poly.entity_id
_entity_poly.type
_entity_poly.pdbx_seq_one_letter_code
_entity_poly.pdbx_strand_id
1 'polypeptide(L)'
;MSGKDEKTPVGALGSPIGRKMPYATKRHRKNRGMPPPATFDIDTLPGSSNLTSLEAAAVIRRTPGALEQWRRDPNHPLKWRYVDGRPLYRVDAVRDYLARVRQDH
;
A
#
# COMPACT_ATOMS: atom_id res chain seq x y z
N MET A 1 -57.97 2.74 -47.33
CA MET A 1 -57.33 2.51 -48.64
C MET A 1 -55.97 3.21 -48.62
N SER A 2 -54.93 2.51 -49.07
CA SER A 2 -53.51 2.89 -49.33
C SER A 2 -53.09 4.33 -49.06
N GLY A 3 -52.01 4.63 -48.33
CA GLY A 3 -50.69 3.98 -48.32
C GLY A 3 -49.67 5.01 -48.80
N LYS A 4 -48.49 5.08 -48.16
CA LYS A 4 -47.16 5.21 -48.80
C LYS A 4 -46.04 5.64 -47.84
N ASP A 5 -44.99 4.83 -47.92
CA ASP A 5 -43.57 5.22 -47.98
C ASP A 5 -42.90 5.78 -46.72
N GLU A 6 -42.47 4.80 -45.92
CA GLU A 6 -41.08 4.61 -45.46
C GLU A 6 -40.05 5.57 -46.10
N LYS A 7 -39.51 6.47 -45.26
CA LYS A 7 -38.37 7.33 -45.55
C LYS A 7 -37.41 7.26 -44.36
N THR A 8 -36.37 6.45 -44.49
CA THR A 8 -35.15 6.57 -43.66
C THR A 8 -34.43 7.87 -44.07
N PRO A 9 -33.86 8.64 -43.12
CA PRO A 9 -32.42 8.52 -42.95
C PRO A 9 -31.93 8.66 -41.49
N VAL A 10 -30.85 7.92 -41.23
CA VAL A 10 -29.87 8.06 -40.15
C VAL A 10 -29.76 9.49 -39.61
N GLY A 11 -29.89 9.60 -38.28
CA GLY A 11 -29.47 10.79 -37.55
C GLY A 11 -29.97 10.80 -36.11
N ALA A 12 -29.17 10.26 -35.18
CA ALA A 12 -28.96 10.84 -33.84
C ALA A 12 -28.17 9.85 -32.97
N LEU A 13 -26.84 10.06 -32.95
CA LEU A 13 -26.02 10.13 -31.75
C LEU A 13 -26.65 9.48 -30.49
N GLY A 14 -26.60 8.15 -30.44
CA GLY A 14 -26.70 7.42 -29.18
C GLY A 14 -25.44 7.68 -28.36
N SER A 15 -25.38 8.85 -27.71
CA SER A 15 -24.44 9.10 -26.62
C SER A 15 -24.69 8.03 -25.56
N PRO A 16 -23.75 7.11 -25.25
CA PRO A 16 -23.83 6.44 -23.97
C PRO A 16 -23.57 7.54 -22.96
N ILE A 17 -24.66 8.02 -22.35
CA ILE A 17 -24.66 8.97 -21.25
C ILE A 17 -23.62 8.45 -20.28
N GLY A 18 -22.45 9.11 -20.33
CA GLY A 18 -21.33 8.78 -19.47
C GLY A 18 -21.83 8.97 -18.07
N ARG A 19 -22.16 7.85 -17.40
CA ARG A 19 -22.22 7.82 -15.95
C ARG A 19 -20.82 8.25 -15.52
N LYS A 20 -20.64 9.56 -15.29
CA LYS A 20 -19.60 10.10 -14.45
C LYS A 20 -19.81 9.39 -13.12
N MET A 21 -19.18 8.23 -12.97
CA MET A 21 -18.91 7.70 -11.65
C MET A 21 -18.26 8.88 -10.92
N PRO A 22 -18.75 9.29 -9.74
CA PRO A 22 -17.99 10.22 -8.93
C PRO A 22 -16.62 9.56 -8.80
N TYR A 23 -15.59 10.20 -9.38
CA TYR A 23 -14.22 9.77 -9.21
C TYR A 23 -14.08 9.58 -7.72
N ALA A 24 -13.97 8.31 -7.28
CA ALA A 24 -13.79 7.99 -5.88
C ALA A 24 -12.67 8.92 -5.43
N THR A 25 -12.99 9.87 -4.56
CA THR A 25 -12.05 10.87 -4.08
C THR A 25 -10.82 10.06 -3.69
N LYS A 26 -9.72 10.23 -4.43
CA LYS A 26 -8.50 9.43 -4.22
C LYS A 26 -8.19 9.60 -2.75
N ARG A 27 -8.54 8.60 -1.93
CA ARG A 27 -8.41 8.66 -0.48
C ARG A 27 -6.96 9.00 -0.26
N HIS A 28 -6.67 10.19 0.26
CA HIS A 28 -5.30 10.68 0.39
C HIS A 28 -4.61 9.67 1.31
N ARG A 29 -3.88 8.71 0.71
CA ARG A 29 -3.29 7.60 1.46
C ARG A 29 -2.19 8.22 2.30
N LYS A 30 -2.47 8.44 3.59
CA LYS A 30 -1.55 9.05 4.57
C LYS A 30 -0.19 8.32 4.68
N ASN A 31 -0.07 7.14 4.07
CA ASN A 31 1.08 6.23 4.12
C ASN A 31 1.91 6.19 2.81
N ARG A 32 1.74 7.16 1.88
CA ARG A 32 2.46 7.18 0.59
C ARG A 32 3.81 7.90 0.59
N GLY A 33 4.18 8.58 1.68
CA GLY A 33 5.50 9.18 1.81
C GLY A 33 6.54 8.17 2.29
N MET A 34 7.78 8.29 1.80
CA MET A 34 8.91 7.69 2.50
C MET A 34 8.94 8.30 3.91
N PRO A 35 8.95 7.49 4.97
CA PRO A 35 9.12 8.02 6.31
C PRO A 35 10.47 8.75 6.39
N PRO A 36 10.57 9.81 7.23
CA PRO A 36 11.86 10.43 7.51
C PRO A 36 12.85 9.36 8.02
N PRO A 37 14.17 9.57 7.86
CA PRO A 37 15.16 8.70 8.49
C PRO A 37 14.84 8.49 9.97
N ALA A 38 15.07 7.28 10.47
CA ALA A 38 14.89 7.01 11.89
C ALA A 38 15.82 7.92 12.69
N THR A 39 15.27 8.67 13.65
CA THR A 39 16.05 9.55 14.54
C THR A 39 16.84 8.77 15.59
N PHE A 40 16.59 7.47 15.70
CA PHE A 40 17.25 6.56 16.62
C PHE A 40 18.13 5.57 15.85
N ASP A 41 19.19 5.12 16.51
CA ASP A 41 20.04 4.07 15.97
C ASP A 41 19.49 2.70 16.36
N ILE A 42 19.06 1.92 15.37
CA ILE A 42 18.55 0.57 15.60
C ILE A 42 19.61 -0.33 16.23
N ASP A 43 20.91 -0.14 15.98
CA ASP A 43 21.99 -0.99 16.49
C ASP A 43 22.25 -0.81 17.99
N THR A 44 21.83 0.34 18.54
CA THR A 44 21.90 0.64 19.98
C THR A 44 20.75 0.06 20.79
N LEU A 45 19.64 -0.30 20.13
CA LEU A 45 18.45 -0.82 20.82
C LEU A 45 18.61 -2.30 21.21
N PRO A 46 18.05 -2.73 22.35
CA PRO A 46 17.91 -4.16 22.67
C PRO A 46 17.14 -4.90 21.57
N GLY A 47 17.56 -6.12 21.23
CA GLY A 47 16.88 -6.94 20.20
C GLY A 47 15.43 -7.30 20.54
N SER A 48 15.07 -7.27 21.83
CA SER A 48 13.71 -7.50 22.33
C SER A 48 12.79 -6.28 22.19
N SER A 49 13.34 -5.10 21.87
CA SER A 49 12.57 -3.87 21.68
C SER A 49 11.60 -3.99 20.51
N ASN A 50 10.45 -3.32 20.64
CA ASN A 50 9.46 -3.24 19.58
C ASN A 50 9.56 -1.91 18.84
N LEU A 51 9.49 -2.00 17.52
CA LEU A 51 9.33 -0.89 16.61
C LEU A 51 7.90 -0.90 16.07
N THR A 52 7.30 0.28 16.00
CA THR A 52 6.05 0.49 15.29
C THR A 52 6.25 0.33 13.79
N SER A 53 5.15 0.24 13.04
CA SER A 53 5.23 0.17 11.57
C SER A 53 5.92 1.38 10.94
N LEU A 54 5.81 2.57 11.53
CA LEU A 54 6.46 3.76 10.98
C LEU A 54 7.96 3.72 11.22
N GLU A 55 8.39 3.32 12.40
CA GLU A 55 9.79 3.20 12.78
C GLU A 55 10.50 2.09 11.99
N ALA A 56 9.88 0.92 11.87
CA ALA A 56 10.40 -0.15 11.03
C ALA A 56 10.51 0.28 9.56
N ALA A 57 9.53 1.04 9.06
CA ALA A 57 9.56 1.58 7.71
C ALA A 57 10.70 2.60 7.52
N ALA A 58 10.96 3.44 8.52
CA ALA A 58 12.06 4.40 8.54
C ALA A 58 13.43 3.70 8.48
N VAL A 59 13.61 2.64 9.27
CA VAL A 59 14.84 1.84 9.30
C VAL A 59 15.05 1.07 7.99
N ILE A 60 14.02 0.40 7.49
CA ILE A 60 14.08 -0.42 6.26
C ILE A 60 14.09 0.46 4.99
N ARG A 61 13.86 1.77 5.12
CA ARG A 61 13.74 2.75 4.03
C ARG A 61 12.66 2.34 3.02
N ARG A 62 11.49 1.95 3.54
CA ARG A 62 10.29 1.59 2.77
C ARG A 62 9.09 2.40 3.25
N THR A 63 8.01 2.42 2.49
CA THR A 63 6.78 3.09 2.91
C THR A 63 6.02 2.23 3.92
N PRO A 64 5.26 2.80 4.88
CA PRO A 64 4.42 2.02 5.78
C PRO A 64 3.40 1.16 5.03
N GLY A 65 2.95 1.60 3.86
CA GLY A 65 2.09 0.81 2.98
C GLY A 65 2.78 -0.43 2.37
N ALA A 66 4.09 -0.40 2.17
CA ALA A 66 4.84 -1.59 1.77
C ALA A 66 4.86 -2.64 2.89
N LEU A 67 5.05 -2.21 4.15
CA LEU A 67 4.94 -3.10 5.30
C LEU A 67 3.52 -3.68 5.45
N GLU A 68 2.48 -2.88 5.24
CA GLU A 68 1.10 -3.38 5.20
C GLU A 68 0.91 -4.47 4.13
N GLN A 69 1.53 -4.30 2.96
CA GLN A 69 1.47 -5.29 1.88
C GLN A 69 2.27 -6.56 2.23
N TRP A 70 3.46 -6.43 2.81
CA TRP A 70 4.27 -7.57 3.27
C TRP A 70 3.54 -8.40 4.32
N ARG A 71 2.71 -7.76 5.16
CA ARG A 71 1.88 -8.47 6.13
C ARG A 71 0.80 -9.35 5.51
N ARG A 72 0.47 -9.12 4.24
CA ARG A 72 -0.46 -9.98 3.48
C ARG A 72 0.24 -11.21 2.89
N ASP A 73 1.57 -11.21 2.87
CA ASP A 73 2.37 -12.34 2.44
C ASP A 73 2.84 -13.16 3.65
N PRO A 74 2.28 -14.37 3.88
CA PRO A 74 2.65 -15.19 5.03
C PRO A 74 4.11 -15.69 4.98
N ASN A 75 4.72 -15.72 3.78
CA ASN A 75 6.08 -16.20 3.58
C ASN A 75 7.12 -15.09 3.70
N HIS A 76 6.71 -13.86 4.00
CA HIS A 76 7.65 -12.75 4.10
C HIS A 76 8.67 -12.99 5.24
N PRO A 77 9.98 -12.74 5.00
CA PRO A 77 11.04 -13.01 5.97
C PRO A 77 10.98 -12.09 7.20
N LEU A 78 10.59 -10.82 7.03
CA LEU A 78 10.40 -9.90 8.14
C LEU A 78 9.20 -10.36 8.99
N LYS A 79 9.43 -10.67 10.27
CA LYS A 79 8.35 -11.09 11.20
C LYS A 79 7.78 -9.90 11.98
N TRP A 80 6.49 -9.99 12.31
CA TRP A 80 5.76 -9.01 13.12
C TRP A 80 4.87 -9.73 14.13
N ARG A 81 4.48 -9.02 15.20
CA ARG A 81 3.48 -9.46 16.17
C ARG A 81 2.38 -8.42 16.33
N TYR A 82 1.18 -8.86 16.66
CA TYR A 82 0.10 -7.94 17.03
C TYR A 82 0.06 -7.78 18.54
N VAL A 83 0.11 -6.53 18.99
CA VAL A 83 -0.11 -6.15 20.38
C VAL A 83 -1.15 -5.05 20.37
N ASP A 84 -2.26 -5.25 21.09
CA ASP A 84 -3.39 -4.32 21.10
C ASP A 84 -3.90 -3.94 19.69
N GLY A 85 -3.99 -4.96 18.80
CA GLY A 85 -4.40 -4.77 17.41
C GLY A 85 -3.40 -4.01 16.52
N ARG A 86 -2.23 -3.63 17.04
CA ARG A 86 -1.20 -2.91 16.30
C ARG A 86 -0.03 -3.84 15.93
N PRO A 87 0.42 -3.82 14.67
CA PRO A 87 1.59 -4.59 14.26
C PRO A 87 2.87 -3.93 14.77
N LEU A 88 3.61 -4.67 15.59
CA LEU A 88 4.93 -4.34 16.11
C LEU A 88 5.98 -5.28 15.53
N TYR A 89 7.16 -4.72 15.29
CA TYR A 89 8.32 -5.39 14.74
C TYR A 89 9.38 -5.48 15.81
N ARG A 90 9.96 -6.66 16.05
CA ARG A 90 11.10 -6.73 16.95
C ARG A 90 12.37 -6.23 16.26
N VAL A 91 13.25 -5.59 17.02
CA VAL A 91 14.53 -5.08 16.51
C VAL A 91 15.38 -6.20 15.93
N ASP A 92 15.47 -7.35 16.59
CA ASP A 92 16.21 -8.51 16.08
C ASP A 92 15.71 -8.98 14.70
N ALA A 93 14.41 -9.16 14.53
CA ALA A 93 13.82 -9.56 13.25
C ALA A 93 14.05 -8.53 12.13
N VAL A 94 14.08 -7.23 12.46
CA VAL A 94 14.40 -6.17 11.50
C VAL A 94 15.88 -6.21 11.10
N ARG A 95 16.79 -6.42 12.06
CA ARG A 95 18.21 -6.57 11.77
C ARG A 95 18.49 -7.81 10.93
N ASP A 96 17.90 -8.96 11.27
CA ASP A 96 18.02 -10.20 10.51
C ASP A 96 17.51 -10.03 9.07
N TYR A 97 16.39 -9.32 8.91
CA TYR A 97 15.86 -8.99 7.59
C TYR A 97 16.83 -8.13 6.79
N LEU A 98 17.39 -7.08 7.39
CA LEU A 98 18.38 -6.22 6.73
C LEU A 98 19.67 -6.96 6.37
N ALA A 99 20.12 -7.87 7.24
CA ALA A 99 21.29 -8.70 6.98
C ALA A 99 21.08 -9.60 5.75
N ARG A 100 19.88 -10.19 5.61
CA ARG A 100 19.50 -11.00 4.42
C ARG A 100 19.40 -10.15 3.16
N VAL A 101 18.70 -9.02 3.21
CA VAL A 101 18.53 -8.14 2.04
C VAL A 101 19.87 -7.59 1.54
N ARG A 102 20.84 -7.36 2.43
CA ARG A 102 22.19 -6.91 2.05
C ARG A 102 23.03 -7.98 1.36
N GLN A 103 22.67 -9.26 1.44
CA GLN A 103 23.41 -10.35 0.80
C GLN A 103 22.96 -10.64 -0.65
N ASP A 104 21.79 -10.14 -1.07
CA ASP A 104 21.22 -10.36 -2.42
C ASP A 104 21.63 -9.28 -3.45
N HIS A 105 22.79 -8.64 -3.31
CA HIS A 105 23.23 -7.56 -4.21
C HIS A 105 24.67 -7.68 -4.71
#